data_AF-A0A0T2Q8M0-F1
#
_entry.id   AF-A0A0T2Q8M0-F1
#
_cell.length_a   1.000
_cell.length_b   1.000
_cell.length_c   1.000
_cell.angle_alpha   90.00
_cell.angle_beta   90.00
_cell.angle_gamma   90.00
#
_symmetry.space_group_name_H-M   'P 1'
#
loop_
_entity.id
_entity.type
_entity.pdbx_description
1 polymer ?
#
loop_
_entity_poly.entity_id
_entity_poly.type
_entity_poly.pdbx_seq_one_letter_code
_entity_poly.pdbx_strand_id
1 'polypeptide(L)'
;MRHFQRSASKPNAVLKRVDGLQKSRSEIEQFVLGHPEHADDPDLELMLASADLRDQSPVIECNALGDWLAHTGTLHDDPTIDQITRAGAEFPVAIVQFSMPVVTQDGKEAFLFTSEAYGPLAGSSQAVTLRKVSDGS
;
A
#
# COMPACT_ATOMS: atom_id res chain seq x y z
N MET A 1 16.32 27.36 -10.02
CA MET A 1 15.39 26.27 -9.64
C MET A 1 15.87 24.99 -10.29
N ARG A 2 16.16 23.94 -9.52
CA ARG A 2 16.50 22.62 -10.08
C ARG A 2 15.19 21.96 -10.48
N HIS A 3 14.96 21.86 -11.78
CA HIS A 3 13.85 21.07 -12.33
C HIS A 3 14.11 19.60 -12.02
N PHE A 4 13.09 18.89 -11.54
CA PHE A 4 13.13 17.43 -11.43
C PHE A 4 13.50 16.85 -12.80
N GLN A 5 14.69 16.23 -12.90
CA GLN A 5 15.07 15.49 -14.09
C GLN A 5 14.21 14.21 -14.14
N ARG A 6 13.21 14.21 -15.03
CA ARG A 6 12.35 13.06 -15.36
C ARG A 6 13.13 11.76 -15.67
N SER A 7 14.43 11.84 -15.92
CA SER A 7 15.32 10.73 -16.27
C SER A 7 15.98 10.02 -15.09
N ALA A 8 15.74 10.44 -13.84
CA ALA A 8 16.40 9.84 -12.66
C ALA A 8 15.50 8.87 -11.88
N SER A 9 14.18 8.88 -12.11
CA SER A 9 13.23 7.97 -11.47
C SER A 9 13.02 6.75 -12.38
N LYS A 10 13.17 5.53 -11.86
CA LYS A 10 12.65 4.36 -12.58
C LYS A 10 11.14 4.53 -12.77
N PRO A 11 10.55 4.06 -13.87
CA PRO A 11 9.11 3.99 -14.00
C PRO A 11 8.50 3.17 -12.85
N ASN A 12 7.31 3.54 -12.39
CA ASN A 12 6.61 2.82 -11.34
C ASN A 12 5.61 1.83 -11.95
N ALA A 13 5.41 0.72 -11.25
CA ALA A 13 4.31 -0.22 -11.46
C ALA A 13 3.54 -0.38 -10.15
N VAL A 14 2.24 -0.58 -10.23
CA VAL A 14 1.36 -0.77 -9.08
C VAL A 14 0.74 -2.15 -9.15
N LEU A 15 0.99 -2.99 -8.14
CA LEU A 15 0.34 -4.30 -8.05
C LEU A 15 -1.13 -4.16 -7.66
N LYS A 16 -1.97 -4.99 -8.27
CA LYS A 16 -3.35 -5.19 -7.83
C LYS A 16 -3.40 -6.11 -6.62
N ARG A 17 -2.63 -7.20 -6.60
CA ARG A 17 -2.58 -8.12 -5.46
C ARG A 17 -2.15 -7.42 -4.17
N VAL A 18 -2.73 -7.83 -3.05
CA VAL A 18 -2.47 -7.30 -1.69
C VAL A 18 -1.74 -8.31 -0.78
N ASP A 19 -1.18 -9.36 -1.39
CA ASP A 19 -0.49 -10.45 -0.71
C ASP A 19 0.58 -9.97 0.27
N GLY A 20 0.44 -10.37 1.53
CA GLY A 20 1.46 -10.16 2.56
C GLY A 20 1.58 -8.74 3.11
N LEU A 21 0.72 -7.79 2.71
CA LEU A 21 0.73 -6.44 3.28
C LEU A 21 0.15 -6.39 4.70
N GLN A 22 -0.97 -7.08 4.91
CA GLN A 22 -1.76 -6.99 6.14
C GLN A 22 -1.84 -8.35 6.85
N LYS A 23 -1.74 -8.29 8.18
CA LYS A 23 -2.05 -9.40 9.06
C LYS A 23 -3.53 -9.71 9.03
N SER A 24 -3.88 -10.98 9.16
CA SER A 24 -5.27 -11.38 9.38
C SER A 24 -5.75 -10.92 10.74
N ARG A 25 -7.07 -10.80 10.88
CA ARG A 25 -7.71 -10.46 12.15
C ARG A 25 -7.26 -11.39 13.28
N SER A 26 -7.27 -12.69 13.02
CA SER A 26 -6.85 -13.70 14.00
C SER A 26 -5.37 -13.58 14.38
N GLU A 27 -4.48 -13.23 13.45
CA GLU A 27 -3.06 -12.97 13.79
C GLU A 27 -2.92 -11.77 14.74
N ILE A 28 -3.69 -10.70 14.52
CA ILE A 28 -3.67 -9.50 15.37
C ILE A 28 -4.24 -9.84 16.76
N GLU A 29 -5.40 -10.50 16.82
CA GLU A 29 -6.03 -10.89 18.08
C GLU A 29 -5.13 -11.84 18.89
N GLN A 30 -4.49 -12.82 18.24
CA GLN A 30 -3.52 -13.70 18.90
C GLN A 30 -2.30 -12.94 19.41
N PHE A 31 -1.81 -11.96 18.66
CA PHE A 31 -0.70 -11.11 19.10
C PHE A 31 -1.07 -10.33 20.37
N VAL A 32 -2.24 -9.69 20.40
CA VAL A 32 -2.75 -8.93 21.56
C VAL A 32 -3.00 -9.84 22.77
N LEU A 33 -3.55 -11.04 22.57
CA LEU A 33 -3.70 -12.02 23.64
C LEU A 33 -2.36 -12.43 24.27
N GLY A 34 -1.29 -12.49 23.46
CA GLY A 34 0.07 -12.77 23.92
C GLY A 34 0.79 -11.57 24.52
N HIS A 35 0.33 -10.34 24.24
CA HIS A 35 0.93 -9.07 24.66
C HIS A 35 -0.17 -8.11 25.14
N PRO A 36 -0.73 -8.33 26.34
CA PRO A 36 -1.88 -7.56 26.83
C PRO A 36 -1.62 -6.06 26.95
N GLU A 37 -0.36 -5.62 27.02
CA GLU A 37 0.03 -4.21 26.98
C GLU A 37 -0.42 -3.47 25.71
N HIS A 38 -0.71 -4.20 24.63
CA HIS A 38 -1.22 -3.66 23.37
C HIS A 38 -2.76 -3.68 23.26
N ALA A 39 -3.47 -4.15 24.29
CA ALA A 39 -4.93 -4.23 24.25
C ALA A 39 -5.60 -2.85 24.16
N ASP A 40 -4.95 -1.82 24.72
CA ASP A 40 -5.41 -0.43 24.71
C ASP A 40 -4.68 0.44 23.67
N ASP A 41 -4.01 -0.17 22.69
CA ASP A 41 -3.33 0.57 21.62
C ASP A 41 -4.38 1.33 20.78
N PRO A 42 -4.26 2.67 20.65
CA PRO A 42 -5.23 3.47 19.89
C PRO A 42 -5.31 3.08 18.41
N ASP A 43 -4.27 2.46 17.85
CA ASP A 43 -4.24 2.02 16.46
C ASP A 43 -4.86 0.62 16.27
N LEU A 44 -5.15 -0.13 17.35
CA LEU A 44 -5.66 -1.49 17.26
C LEU A 44 -6.99 -1.58 16.52
N GLU A 45 -7.90 -0.63 16.74
CA GLU A 45 -9.18 -0.58 16.02
C GLU A 45 -8.96 -0.43 14.50
N LEU A 46 -8.04 0.45 14.10
CA LEU A 46 -7.69 0.67 12.70
C LEU A 46 -7.00 -0.56 12.11
N MET A 47 -6.11 -1.23 12.85
CA MET A 47 -5.46 -2.47 12.41
C MET A 47 -6.47 -3.60 12.20
N LEU A 48 -7.45 -3.76 13.09
CA LEU A 48 -8.50 -4.77 12.95
C LEU A 48 -9.42 -4.47 11.76
N ALA A 49 -9.86 -3.23 11.60
CA ALA A 49 -10.65 -2.82 10.43
C ALA A 49 -9.86 -2.99 9.12
N SER A 50 -8.54 -2.76 9.16
CA SER A 50 -7.65 -2.97 8.03
C SER A 50 -7.59 -4.45 7.66
N ALA A 51 -7.51 -5.33 8.66
CA ALA A 51 -7.51 -6.78 8.45
C ALA A 51 -8.81 -7.30 7.82
N ASP A 52 -9.96 -6.67 8.07
CA ASP A 52 -11.24 -7.04 7.46
C ASP A 52 -11.27 -6.72 5.94
N LEU A 53 -10.39 -5.82 5.46
CA LEU A 53 -10.25 -5.45 4.05
C LEU A 53 -8.99 -6.03 3.39
N ARG A 54 -8.29 -6.95 4.05
CA ARG A 54 -6.93 -7.39 3.65
C ARG A 54 -6.82 -8.05 2.28
N ASP A 55 -7.93 -8.60 1.77
CA ASP A 55 -7.98 -9.29 0.48
C ASP A 55 -8.55 -8.39 -0.63
N GLN A 56 -8.91 -7.15 -0.30
CA GLN A 56 -9.43 -6.18 -1.26
C GLN A 56 -8.31 -5.34 -1.85
N SER A 57 -8.35 -5.14 -3.17
CA SER A 57 -7.39 -4.35 -3.90
C SER A 57 -7.93 -2.96 -4.20
N PRO A 58 -7.26 -1.87 -3.79
CA PRO A 58 -7.68 -0.51 -4.14
C PRO A 58 -7.80 -0.29 -5.65
N VAL A 59 -6.92 -0.92 -6.43
CA VAL A 59 -6.91 -0.77 -7.90
C VAL A 59 -8.11 -1.48 -8.54
N ILE A 60 -8.62 -2.54 -7.92
CA ILE A 60 -9.81 -3.28 -8.39
C ILE A 60 -11.09 -2.61 -7.89
N GLU A 61 -11.14 -2.25 -6.61
CA GLU A 61 -12.34 -1.71 -5.96
C GLU A 61 -12.62 -0.24 -6.34
N CYS A 62 -11.58 0.52 -6.77
CA CYS A 62 -11.71 1.91 -7.19
C CYS A 62 -11.43 2.09 -8.69
N ASN A 63 -12.50 2.08 -9.50
CA ASN A 63 -12.39 2.30 -10.95
C ASN A 63 -11.63 3.57 -11.32
N ALA A 64 -11.86 4.68 -10.59
CA ALA A 64 -11.19 5.95 -10.85
C ALA A 64 -9.67 5.86 -10.69
N LEU A 65 -9.18 5.02 -9.77
CA LEU A 65 -7.76 4.77 -9.60
C LEU A 65 -7.19 3.93 -10.75
N GLY A 66 -7.90 2.88 -11.17
CA GLY A 66 -7.54 2.10 -12.35
C GLY A 66 -7.46 2.96 -13.62
N ASP A 67 -8.47 3.80 -13.84
CA ASP A 67 -8.51 4.75 -14.96
C ASP A 67 -7.36 5.76 -14.92
N TRP A 68 -7.06 6.28 -13.72
CA TRP A 68 -5.94 7.19 -13.53
C TRP A 68 -4.60 6.53 -13.85
N LEU A 69 -4.36 5.30 -13.36
CA LEU A 69 -3.14 4.53 -13.64
C LEU A 69 -2.99 4.24 -15.15
N ALA A 70 -4.09 3.88 -15.82
CA ALA A 70 -4.10 3.70 -17.26
C ALA A 70 -3.78 4.99 -18.01
N HIS A 71 -4.37 6.12 -17.59
CA HIS A 71 -4.15 7.43 -18.20
C HIS A 71 -2.71 7.92 -18.04
N THR A 72 -2.07 7.66 -16.89
CA THR A 72 -0.66 8.04 -16.67
C THR A 72 0.34 7.07 -17.29
N GLY A 73 -0.13 5.97 -17.88
CA GLY A 73 0.72 4.91 -18.43
C GLY A 73 1.46 4.12 -17.34
N THR A 74 0.94 4.10 -16.10
CA THR A 74 1.51 3.33 -15.00
C THR A 74 1.11 1.87 -15.18
N LEU A 75 2.10 0.97 -15.21
CA LEU A 75 1.84 -0.46 -15.34
C LEU A 75 1.11 -0.97 -14.09
N HIS A 76 -0.03 -1.65 -14.27
CA HIS A 76 -0.84 -2.19 -13.18
C HIS A 76 -1.50 -3.52 -13.54
N ASP A 77 -0.82 -4.30 -14.38
CA ASP A 77 -1.20 -5.66 -14.74
C ASP A 77 -0.22 -6.65 -14.08
N ASP A 78 -0.70 -7.39 -13.08
CA ASP A 78 0.14 -8.26 -12.25
C ASP A 78 0.90 -9.33 -13.06
N PRO A 79 0.30 -10.05 -14.03
CA PRO A 79 1.04 -11.00 -14.86
C PRO A 79 2.17 -10.34 -15.65
N THR A 80 1.93 -9.15 -16.23
CA THR A 80 2.95 -8.40 -16.95
C THR A 80 4.05 -7.93 -15.99
N ILE A 81 3.71 -7.41 -14.82
CA ILE A 81 4.68 -7.00 -13.79
C ILE A 81 5.54 -8.20 -13.36
N ASP A 82 4.92 -9.34 -13.08
CA ASP A 82 5.62 -10.58 -12.75
C ASP A 82 6.54 -11.02 -13.90
N GLN A 83 6.08 -10.96 -15.15
CA GLN A 83 6.89 -11.35 -16.30
C GLN A 83 8.14 -10.47 -16.45
N ILE A 84 8.01 -9.15 -16.32
CA ILE A 84 9.15 -8.22 -16.48
C ILE A 84 10.07 -8.18 -15.26
N THR A 85 9.67 -8.78 -14.14
CA THR A 85 10.46 -8.83 -12.89
C THR A 85 10.94 -10.23 -12.54
N ARG A 86 10.44 -11.29 -13.20
CA ARG A 86 10.95 -12.65 -13.08
C ARG A 86 12.24 -12.83 -13.90
N ALA A 87 13.27 -13.33 -13.22
CA ALA A 87 14.55 -13.82 -13.76
C ALA A 87 15.46 -12.79 -14.46
N GLY A 88 16.51 -12.36 -13.73
CA GLY A 88 17.73 -11.81 -14.34
C GLY A 88 17.88 -10.29 -14.28
N ALA A 89 18.20 -9.77 -13.09
CA ALA A 89 18.86 -8.49 -12.79
C ALA A 89 18.18 -7.15 -13.16
N GLU A 90 17.41 -7.08 -14.24
CA GLU A 90 16.72 -5.84 -14.61
C GLU A 90 15.36 -5.80 -13.93
N PHE A 91 15.26 -5.05 -12.84
CA PHE A 91 13.99 -4.53 -12.36
C PHE A 91 13.79 -3.19 -13.06
N PRO A 92 13.12 -3.16 -14.24
CA PRO A 92 12.97 -1.94 -15.01
C PRO A 92 12.07 -0.94 -14.29
N VAL A 93 11.25 -1.41 -13.35
CA VAL A 93 10.27 -0.62 -12.60
C VAL A 93 10.49 -0.71 -11.09
N ALA A 94 10.05 0.33 -10.39
CA ALA A 94 9.71 0.25 -8.97
C ALA A 94 8.34 -0.40 -8.81
N ILE A 95 8.19 -1.37 -7.91
CA ILE A 95 6.89 -1.99 -7.65
C ILE A 95 6.31 -1.38 -6.38
N VAL A 96 5.11 -0.85 -6.47
CA VAL A 96 4.34 -0.30 -5.36
C VAL A 96 3.11 -1.16 -5.12
N GLN A 97 2.80 -1.41 -3.86
CA GLN A 97 1.61 -2.11 -3.41
C GLN A 97 1.02 -1.32 -2.25
N PHE A 98 -0.31 -1.27 -2.15
CA PHE A 98 -0.96 -0.63 -1.01
C PHE A 98 -2.29 -1.32 -0.69
N SER A 99 -2.62 -1.35 0.60
CA SER A 99 -3.88 -1.90 1.08
C SER A 99 -5.03 -0.92 0.83
N MET A 100 -6.26 -1.43 0.99
CA MET A 100 -7.41 -0.56 1.20
C MET A 100 -7.17 0.40 2.37
N PRO A 101 -7.45 1.70 2.20
CA PRO A 101 -7.39 2.63 3.30
C PRO A 101 -8.60 2.43 4.22
N VAL A 102 -8.36 2.41 5.51
CA VAL A 102 -9.40 2.52 6.54
C VAL A 102 -9.46 3.96 7.00
N VAL A 103 -10.66 4.53 7.05
CA VAL A 103 -10.85 5.92 7.48
C VAL A 103 -11.50 5.92 8.86
N THR A 104 -11.02 6.79 9.75
CA THR A 104 -11.64 6.97 11.08
C THR A 104 -13.11 7.40 10.93
N GLN A 105 -13.95 7.08 11.92
CA GLN A 105 -15.37 7.43 11.87
C GLN A 105 -15.61 8.94 11.69
N ASP A 106 -14.72 9.77 12.23
CA ASP A 106 -14.78 11.23 12.10
C ASP A 106 -14.19 11.78 10.79
N GLY A 107 -13.66 10.89 9.93
CA GLY A 107 -13.13 11.23 8.61
C GLY A 107 -11.82 12.03 8.63
N LYS A 108 -11.16 12.15 9.79
CA LYS A 108 -9.95 12.98 9.92
C LYS A 108 -8.67 12.24 9.60
N GLU A 109 -8.64 10.93 9.73
CA GLU A 109 -7.44 10.14 9.50
C GLU A 109 -7.75 8.93 8.62
N ALA A 110 -6.76 8.50 7.85
CA ALA A 110 -6.79 7.30 7.04
C ALA A 110 -5.55 6.46 7.31
N PHE A 111 -5.73 5.15 7.46
CA PHE A 111 -4.67 4.18 7.73
C PHE A 111 -4.57 3.18 6.60
N LEU A 112 -3.35 2.94 6.11
CA LEU A 112 -3.08 1.94 5.08
C LEU A 112 -1.67 1.36 5.22
N PHE A 113 -1.47 0.15 4.71
CA PHE A 113 -0.15 -0.41 4.50
C PHE A 113 0.31 -0.13 3.08
N THR A 114 1.60 0.16 2.94
CA THR A 114 2.26 0.31 1.64
C THR A 114 3.48 -0.60 1.60
N SER A 115 3.85 -1.08 0.42
CA SER A 115 5.10 -1.77 0.19
C SER A 115 5.71 -1.26 -1.10
N GLU A 116 7.02 -1.09 -1.08
CA GLU A 116 7.81 -0.76 -2.25
C GLU A 116 8.93 -1.78 -2.42
N ALA A 117 9.12 -2.28 -3.65
CA ALA A 117 10.19 -3.20 -4.00
C ALA A 117 10.96 -2.73 -5.24
N TYR A 118 12.30 -2.82 -5.17
CA TYR A 118 13.21 -2.38 -6.22
C TYR A 118 14.37 -3.36 -6.39
N GLY A 119 14.44 -4.09 -7.49
CA GLY A 119 15.67 -4.85 -7.75
C GLY A 119 15.90 -6.02 -6.77
N PRO A 120 17.16 -6.49 -6.69
CA PRO A 120 17.63 -7.33 -5.60
C PRO A 120 17.82 -6.56 -4.27
N LEU A 121 17.49 -5.25 -4.21
CA LEU A 121 17.56 -4.48 -2.98
C LEU A 121 16.31 -4.75 -2.15
N ALA A 122 16.48 -4.82 -0.83
CA ALA A 122 15.36 -4.99 0.09
C ALA A 122 14.36 -3.83 -0.10
N GLY A 123 13.12 -4.20 -0.38
CA GLY A 123 11.99 -3.29 -0.29
C GLY A 123 11.67 -2.92 1.16
N SER A 124 10.70 -2.04 1.36
CA SER A 124 10.14 -1.76 2.69
C SER A 124 8.62 -1.83 2.66
N SER A 125 8.05 -2.48 3.66
CA SER A 125 6.62 -2.36 3.97
C SER A 125 6.46 -1.40 5.14
N GLN A 126 5.47 -0.51 5.05
CA GLN A 126 5.22 0.54 6.04
C GLN A 126 3.73 0.62 6.35
N ALA A 127 3.40 0.86 7.61
CA ALA A 127 2.09 1.35 8.01
C ALA A 127 2.08 2.88 7.91
N VAL A 128 1.06 3.43 7.27
CA VAL A 128 0.95 4.87 6.98
C VAL A 128 -0.36 5.39 7.54
N THR A 129 -0.26 6.42 8.39
CA THR A 129 -1.41 7.20 8.84
C THR A 129 -1.38 8.57 8.15
N LEU A 130 -2.40 8.84 7.35
CA LEU A 130 -2.65 10.12 6.70
C LEU A 130 -3.62 10.92 7.54
N ARG A 131 -3.33 12.20 7.80
CA ARG A 131 -4.22 13.12 8.49
C ARG A 131 -4.74 14.18 7.54
N LYS A 132 -6.05 14.42 7.55
CA LYS A 132 -6.66 15.54 6.87
C LYS A 132 -6.17 16.84 7.51
N VAL A 133 -5.37 17.60 6.77
CA VAL A 133 -5.06 18.99 7.13
C VAL A 133 -6.27 19.80 6.69
N SER A 134 -6.87 20.57 7.60
CA SER A 134 -8.01 21.44 7.30
C SER A 134 -7.73 22.24 6.02
N ASP A 135 -8.68 22.29 5.09
CA ASP A 135 -8.61 23.23 3.98
C ASP A 135 -8.44 24.62 4.60
N GLY A 136 -7.31 25.28 4.31
CA GLY A 136 -7.11 26.66 4.70
C GLY A 136 -8.33 27.46 4.26
N SER A 137 -8.95 28.15 5.22
CA SER A 137 -10.03 29.10 4.98
C SER A 137 -9.58 30.22 4.06
#